data_AF-A0A2V8HVE6-F1
#
_entry.id   AF-A0A2V8HVE6-F1
#
_cell.length_a   1.000
_cell.length_b   1.000
_cell.length_c   1.000
_cell.angle_alpha   90.00
_cell.angle_beta   90.00
_cell.angle_gamma   90.00
#
_symmetry.space_group_name_H-M   'P 1'
#
loop_
_entity.id
_entity.type
_entity.pdbx_description
1 polymer ?
#
loop_
_entity_poly.entity_id
_entity_poly.type
_entity_poly.pdbx_seq_one_letter_code
_entity_poly.pdbx_strand_id
1 'polypeptide(L)' 'QTHVEESAIVDGSIIWPNGWVGPEAHVRGSILGRNCHVGRNVSIDTPIVVGDKTVITDYSRL' A
#
# COMPACT_ATOMS: atom_id res chain seq x y z
N GLN A 1 1.10 -14.27 -2.91
CA GLN A 1 1.11 -13.47 -4.16
C GLN A 1 0.67 -12.06 -3.81
N THR A 2 1.31 -11.02 -4.35
CA THR A 2 0.88 -9.63 -4.14
C THR A 2 -0.32 -9.34 -5.03
N HIS A 3 -1.37 -8.72 -4.49
CA HIS A 3 -2.55 -8.32 -5.25
C HIS A 3 -2.64 -6.81 -5.29
N VAL A 4 -2.88 -6.29 -6.48
CA VAL A 4 -3.06 -4.87 -6.76
C VAL A 4 -4.40 -4.74 -7.46
N GLU A 5 -5.34 -4.06 -6.80
CA GLU A 5 -6.70 -3.86 -7.28
C GLU A 5 -6.78 -2.72 -8.32
N GLU A 6 -7.98 -2.55 -8.87
CA GLU A 6 -8.25 -1.59 -9.95
C GLU A 6 -7.97 -0.13 -9.52
N SER A 7 -7.37 0.63 -10.44
CA SER A 7 -6.99 2.05 -10.24
C SER A 7 -5.97 2.31 -9.12
N ALA A 8 -5.31 1.28 -8.58
CA ALA A 8 -4.20 1.48 -7.65
C ALA A 8 -2.95 2.00 -8.41
N ILE A 9 -2.31 3.04 -7.88
CA ILE A 9 -1.07 3.61 -8.43
C ILE A 9 0.06 3.33 -7.46
N VAL A 10 1.07 2.62 -7.94
CA VAL A 10 2.29 2.33 -7.20
C VAL A 10 3.45 2.98 -7.95
N ASP A 11 4.02 4.05 -7.37
CA ASP A 11 5.13 4.80 -7.96
C ASP A 11 6.32 4.83 -7.01
N GLY A 12 7.51 4.47 -7.51
CA GLY A 12 8.75 4.46 -6.71
C GLY A 12 8.68 3.67 -5.40
N SER A 13 7.81 2.66 -5.30
CA SER A 13 7.50 1.97 -4.05
C SER A 13 7.88 0.48 -4.11
N ILE A 14 8.26 -0.09 -2.97
CA ILE A 14 8.65 -1.49 -2.85
C ILE A 14 7.56 -2.23 -2.07
N ILE A 15 6.94 -3.23 -2.70
CA ILE A 15 5.92 -4.06 -2.06
C ILE A 15 6.48 -5.46 -1.82
N TRP A 16 6.60 -5.85 -0.56
CA TRP A 16 7.03 -7.19 -0.18
C TRP A 16 5.93 -8.24 -0.48
N PRO A 17 6.27 -9.54 -0.50
CA PRO A 17 5.34 -10.61 -0.80
C PRO A 17 4.10 -10.61 0.11
N ASN A 18 2.96 -10.98 -0.47
CA ASN A 18 1.64 -11.00 0.17
C ASN A 18 1.09 -9.63 0.56
N GLY A 19 1.50 -8.57 -0.15
CA GLY A 19 0.82 -7.27 -0.07
C GLY A 19 -0.55 -7.31 -0.74
N TRP A 20 -1.51 -6.60 -0.16
CA TRP A 20 -2.82 -6.30 -0.74
C TRP A 20 -2.95 -4.81 -0.90
N VAL A 21 -3.09 -4.34 -2.14
CA VAL A 21 -3.32 -2.93 -2.45
C VAL A 21 -4.75 -2.78 -2.95
N GLY A 22 -5.59 -2.14 -2.13
CA GLY A 22 -6.99 -1.89 -2.43
C GLY A 22 -7.20 -0.90 -3.58
N PRO A 23 -8.44 -0.78 -4.07
CA PRO A 23 -8.75 0.05 -5.24
C PRO A 23 -8.53 1.53 -4.94
N GLU A 24 -8.14 2.29 -5.97
CA GLU A 24 -7.83 3.74 -5.87
C GLU A 24 -6.75 4.08 -4.83
N ALA A 25 -5.96 3.11 -4.37
CA ALA A 25 -4.86 3.36 -3.46
C ALA A 25 -3.67 3.98 -4.21
N HIS A 26 -3.13 5.06 -3.66
CA HIS A 26 -1.93 5.72 -4.15
C HIS A 26 -0.77 5.45 -3.20
N VAL A 27 0.26 4.78 -3.70
CA VAL A 27 1.44 4.39 -2.93
C VAL A 27 2.66 4.97 -3.63
N ARG A 28 3.26 6.01 -3.05
CA ARG A 28 4.41 6.72 -3.61
C ARG A 28 5.62 6.68 -2.69
N GLY A 29 6.77 6.29 -3.23
CA GLY A 29 8.05 6.33 -2.52
C GLY A 29 8.15 5.47 -1.26
N SER A 30 7.24 4.52 -1.04
CA SER A 30 7.11 3.82 0.25
C SER A 30 7.49 2.35 0.18
N ILE A 31 7.80 1.76 1.33
CA ILE A 31 8.18 0.36 1.46
C ILE A 31 7.09 -0.34 2.26
N LEU A 32 6.34 -1.24 1.62
CA LEU A 32 5.31 -2.06 2.25
C LEU A 32 5.87 -3.42 2.65
N GLY A 33 5.90 -3.71 3.95
CA GLY A 33 6.29 -5.00 4.53
C GLY A 33 5.44 -6.19 4.07
N ARG A 34 5.82 -7.39 4.53
CA ARG A 34 5.14 -8.66 4.19
C ARG A 34 3.74 -8.71 4.81
N ASN A 35 2.79 -9.30 4.10
CA ASN A 35 1.40 -9.42 4.58
C ASN A 35 0.77 -8.05 4.93
N CYS A 36 1.16 -6.99 4.20
CA CYS A 36 0.56 -5.67 4.33
C CYS A 36 -0.82 -5.63 3.65
N HIS A 37 -1.78 -4.96 4.27
CA HIS A 37 -3.07 -4.65 3.66
C HIS A 37 -3.23 -3.13 3.55
N VAL A 38 -3.46 -2.64 2.34
CA VAL A 38 -3.76 -1.24 2.04
C VAL A 38 -5.22 -1.16 1.64
N GLY A 39 -5.99 -0.41 2.41
CA GLY A 39 -7.41 -0.18 2.16
C GLY A 39 -7.68 0.63 0.89
N ARG A 40 -8.97 0.79 0.60
CA ARG A 40 -9.46 1.58 -0.53
C ARG A 40 -9.16 3.07 -0.35
N ASN A 41 -8.81 3.74 -1.44
CA ASN A 41 -8.61 5.19 -1.48
C ASN A 41 -7.57 5.69 -0.44
N VAL A 42 -6.60 4.84 -0.11
CA VAL A 42 -5.47 5.21 0.74
C VAL A 42 -4.51 6.08 -0.07
N SER A 43 -3.93 7.09 0.56
CA SER A 43 -2.86 7.89 -0.05
C SER A 43 -1.62 7.86 0.83
N ILE A 44 -0.55 7.30 0.30
CA ILE A 44 0.79 7.29 0.90
C ILE A 44 1.64 8.14 -0.03
N ASP A 45 1.82 9.41 0.32
CA ASP A 45 2.59 10.37 -0.49
C ASP A 45 4.02 10.56 0.06
N THR A 46 4.27 10.10 1.29
CA THR A 46 5.57 10.23 1.94
C THR A 46 6.37 8.92 1.92
N PRO A 47 7.71 8.99 1.84
CA PRO A 47 8.55 7.80 1.89
C PRO A 47 8.56 7.21 3.31
N ILE A 48 7.57 6.38 3.59
CA ILE A 48 7.40 5.67 4.86
C ILE A 48 7.71 4.19 4.70
N VAL A 49 8.08 3.57 5.81
CA VAL A 49 8.24 2.13 5.93
C VAL A 49 7.05 1.59 6.70
N VAL A 50 6.23 0.79 6.03
CA VAL A 50 5.11 0.07 6.61
C VAL A 50 5.61 -1.30 7.07
N GLY A 51 5.38 -1.61 8.34
CA GLY A 51 5.84 -2.85 8.95
C GLY A 51 5.15 -4.10 8.39
N ASP A 52 5.70 -5.26 8.75
CA ASP A 52 5.08 -6.55 8.44
C ASP A 52 3.73 -6.70 9.17
N LYS A 53 2.74 -7.28 8.50
CA LYS A 53 1.36 -7.48 9.01
C LYS A 53 0.61 -6.19 9.38
N THR A 54 1.03 -5.05 8.82
CA THR A 54 0.30 -3.80 8.99
C THR A 54 -0.94 -3.75 8.11
N VAL A 55 -2.02 -3.21 8.68
CA VAL A 55 -3.27 -2.92 7.98
C VAL A 55 -3.46 -1.41 7.97
N ILE A 56 -3.55 -0.82 6.78
CA ILE A 56 -3.92 0.56 6.55
C ILE A 56 -5.41 0.57 6.20
N THR A 57 -6.20 1.23 7.02
CA THR A 57 -7.66 1.33 6.84
C THR A 57 -8.03 2.19 5.64
N ASP A 58 -9.22 1.97 5.10
CA ASP A 58 -9.76 2.75 3.98
C ASP A 58 -9.73 4.26 4.27
N TYR A 59 -9.52 5.06 3.22
CA TYR A 59 -9.46 6.53 3.29
C TYR A 59 -8.36 7.11 4.20
N SER A 60 -7.39 6.29 4.63
CA SER A 60 -6.25 6.78 5.42
C SER A 60 -5.27 7.54 4.54
N ARG A 61 -4.64 8.57 5.11
CA ARG A 61 -3.60 9.36 4.45
C ARG A 61 -2.35 9.41 5.31
N LEU A 62 -1.20 9.13 4.68
CA LEU A 62 0.12 9.03 5.31
C LEU A 62 1.17 9.80 4.50
#